data_AF-A0AAW4U800-F1
#
_entry.id   AF-A0AAW4U800-F1
#
_cell.length_a   1.000
_cell.length_b   1.000
_cell.length_c   1.000
_cell.angle_alpha   90.00
_cell.angle_beta   90.00
_cell.angle_gamma   90.00
#
_symmetry.space_group_name_H-M   'P 1'
#
loop_
_entity.id
_entity.type
_entity.pdbx_description
1 polymer ?
#
loop_
_entity_poly.entity_id
_entity_poly.type
_entity_poly.pdbx_seq_one_letter_code
_entity_poly.pdbx_strand_id
1 'polypeptide(L)'
;MASNKKAQILAAVMCASSIFGSYTVVSAADTPTKIESTDKNSSVTANGSTITATAGAQGSQQSTITLGNKSLAINVGKQTTTDGITYGAFTLNSSNLAVNNSGLSVKNTKGIVVGSISNTGAITGTGLTIKNGTGTTLASLNNNGLNIYDGINTKATATITKAGAITGTGLTVKAVSDTIKPEGDYVESKVTTSGVADTIKQGGFTRATSNVTTNSIKDTIYTDGGTELSSINVFKNTAANGIENGKVSLTAKKIVTDNQTSTTTTSTLTLGGDNASLKVGNYGFTVDSNNNVLFSGKNASLTSTGLTVNGTGTSSIKS
;
A
#
# COMPACT_ATOMS: atom_id res chain seq x y z
N MET A 1 -65.71 55.28 95.72
CA MET A 1 -64.24 55.22 95.55
C MET A 1 -63.73 54.11 96.46
N ALA A 2 -62.95 53.09 96.10
CA ALA A 2 -62.16 52.78 94.92
C ALA A 2 -62.14 51.23 94.78
N SER A 3 -62.42 50.72 93.59
CA SER A 3 -61.46 50.08 92.65
C SER A 3 -61.01 48.66 93.01
N ASN A 4 -61.48 47.75 92.15
CA ASN A 4 -61.38 46.31 92.13
C ASN A 4 -59.93 45.84 91.84
N LYS A 5 -59.25 45.29 92.85
CA LYS A 5 -57.87 44.79 92.78
C LYS A 5 -57.76 43.32 92.33
N LYS A 6 -58.73 42.79 91.58
CA LYS A 6 -58.71 41.42 91.01
C LYS A 6 -58.48 41.36 89.49
N ALA A 7 -58.25 42.48 88.82
CA ALA A 7 -58.07 42.54 87.36
C ALA A 7 -56.61 42.80 86.89
N GLN A 8 -55.59 42.63 87.75
CA GLN A 8 -54.18 42.87 87.38
C GLN A 8 -53.26 41.63 87.40
N ILE A 9 -53.81 40.42 87.57
CA ILE A 9 -53.06 39.15 87.45
C ILE A 9 -53.68 38.26 86.35
N LEU A 10 -54.28 38.87 85.32
CA LEU A 10 -54.75 38.14 84.12
C LEU A 10 -54.20 38.71 82.81
N ALA A 11 -53.42 39.80 82.87
CA ALA A 11 -52.72 40.39 81.72
C ALA A 11 -51.19 40.20 81.75
N ALA A 12 -50.63 39.54 82.78
CA ALA A 12 -49.21 39.20 82.87
C ALA A 12 -48.92 37.68 82.67
N VAL A 13 -49.96 36.88 82.45
CA VAL A 13 -49.86 35.44 82.08
C VAL A 13 -50.35 35.24 80.64
N MET A 14 -49.97 36.16 79.75
CA MET A 14 -50.09 36.00 78.30
C MET A 14 -48.82 36.45 77.55
N CYS A 15 -47.70 36.60 78.26
CA CYS A 15 -46.37 36.90 77.69
C CYS A 15 -45.25 35.98 78.22
N ALA A 16 -45.58 34.77 78.69
CA ALA A 16 -44.58 33.81 79.20
C ALA A 16 -44.82 32.35 78.77
N SER A 17 -45.63 32.12 77.75
CA SER A 17 -45.85 30.79 77.16
C SER A 17 -45.53 30.80 75.67
N SER A 18 -44.29 31.15 75.31
CA SER A 18 -43.73 30.88 73.97
C SER A 18 -42.20 30.69 73.99
N ILE A 19 -41.66 30.08 75.04
CA ILE A 19 -40.21 29.77 75.13
C ILE A 19 -39.89 28.28 75.22
N PHE A 20 -40.90 27.41 75.25
CA PHE A 20 -40.71 26.07 74.70
C PHE A 20 -40.77 26.21 73.19
N GLY A 21 -39.59 26.50 72.62
CA GLY A 21 -39.36 26.25 71.21
C GLY A 21 -39.91 24.87 70.89
N SER A 22 -40.76 24.82 69.88
CA SER A 22 -41.13 23.58 69.23
C SER A 22 -39.84 22.83 68.94
N TYR A 23 -39.47 21.89 69.79
CA TYR A 23 -38.71 20.75 69.33
C TYR A 23 -39.69 20.03 68.41
N THR A 24 -39.69 20.43 67.13
CA THR A 24 -39.95 19.45 66.09
C THR A 24 -38.98 18.32 66.41
N VAL A 25 -39.52 17.22 66.93
CA VAL A 25 -38.87 15.93 66.85
C VAL A 25 -38.49 15.78 65.38
N VAL A 26 -37.23 16.05 65.08
CA VAL A 26 -36.60 15.57 63.87
C VAL A 26 -36.61 14.06 64.08
N SER A 27 -37.69 13.41 63.64
CA SER A 27 -37.65 11.99 63.36
C SER A 27 -36.40 11.79 62.53
N ALA A 28 -35.50 10.91 62.97
CA ALA A 28 -34.27 10.59 62.27
C ALA A 28 -34.60 10.50 60.77
N ALA A 29 -34.17 11.51 60.01
CA ALA A 29 -34.55 11.63 58.62
C ALA A 29 -34.05 10.37 57.93
N ASP A 30 -34.95 9.66 57.27
CA ASP A 30 -34.57 8.57 56.38
C ASP A 30 -33.41 9.07 55.52
N THR A 31 -32.27 8.38 55.58
CA THR A 31 -31.12 8.72 54.75
C THR A 31 -31.61 8.81 53.31
N PRO A 32 -31.45 9.95 52.61
CA PRO A 32 -31.99 10.12 51.27
C PRO A 32 -31.43 9.03 50.35
N THR A 33 -32.28 8.10 49.94
CA THR A 33 -31.89 6.96 49.09
C THR A 33 -31.93 7.30 47.60
N LYS A 34 -32.48 8.47 47.26
CA LYS A 34 -32.68 8.94 45.88
C LYS A 34 -32.51 10.45 45.80
N ILE A 35 -31.71 10.91 44.84
CA ILE A 35 -31.67 12.32 44.45
C ILE A 35 -32.45 12.42 43.14
N GLU A 36 -33.63 13.02 43.20
CA GLU A 36 -34.47 13.28 42.04
C GLU A 36 -34.82 14.76 41.99
N SER A 37 -34.87 15.31 40.78
CA SER A 37 -35.28 16.68 40.55
C SER A 37 -36.31 16.70 39.45
N THR A 38 -37.41 17.41 39.70
CA THR A 38 -38.49 17.64 38.73
C THR A 38 -38.25 18.89 37.88
N ASP A 39 -37.20 19.67 38.20
CA ASP A 39 -36.88 20.90 37.51
C ASP A 39 -36.00 20.65 36.27
N LYS A 40 -36.10 21.55 35.28
CA LYS A 40 -35.37 21.41 34.01
C LYS A 40 -33.84 21.46 34.17
N ASN A 41 -33.34 21.98 35.30
CA ASN A 41 -31.93 22.17 35.58
C ASN A 41 -31.59 21.54 36.94
N SER A 42 -30.68 20.58 36.94
CA SER A 42 -30.11 19.99 38.16
C SER A 42 -28.59 20.00 38.04
N SER A 43 -27.91 20.36 39.12
CA SER A 43 -26.45 20.37 39.16
C SER A 43 -25.96 19.67 40.42
N VAL A 44 -24.83 18.97 40.27
CA VAL A 44 -24.04 18.45 41.39
C VAL A 44 -22.71 19.19 41.35
N THR A 45 -22.40 19.92 42.41
CA THR A 45 -21.15 20.68 42.55
C THR A 45 -20.34 20.06 43.68
N ALA A 46 -19.16 19.52 43.38
CA ALA A 46 -18.22 19.10 44.42
C ALA A 46 -17.36 20.30 44.86
N ASN A 47 -17.46 20.69 46.14
CA ASN A 47 -16.66 21.75 46.74
C ASN A 47 -15.26 21.26 47.20
N GLY A 48 -14.87 20.03 46.83
CA GLY A 48 -13.65 19.34 47.30
C GLY A 48 -12.98 18.48 46.22
N SER A 49 -13.11 18.89 44.95
CA SER A 49 -12.38 18.35 43.79
C SER A 49 -12.85 17.01 43.20
N THR A 50 -13.68 16.21 43.87
CA THR A 50 -14.13 14.90 43.34
C THR A 50 -15.63 14.64 43.51
N ILE A 51 -16.25 14.09 42.46
CA ILE A 51 -17.57 13.45 42.50
C ILE A 51 -17.31 11.96 42.25
N THR A 52 -17.64 11.10 43.22
CA THR A 52 -17.44 9.65 43.11
C THR A 52 -18.79 8.97 43.01
N ALA A 53 -19.06 8.30 41.89
CA ALA A 53 -20.25 7.46 41.70
C ALA A 53 -19.84 5.97 41.76
N THR A 54 -20.09 5.32 42.89
CA THR A 54 -19.75 3.92 43.12
C THR A 54 -21.01 3.04 42.98
N ALA A 55 -20.99 2.09 42.05
CA ALA A 55 -21.94 0.98 42.04
C ALA A 55 -21.47 -0.08 43.05
N GLY A 56 -22.39 -0.72 43.78
CA GLY A 56 -22.06 -1.67 44.85
C GLY A 56 -21.24 -2.88 44.37
N ALA A 57 -20.52 -3.52 45.29
CA ALA A 57 -19.47 -4.50 45.01
C ALA A 57 -19.94 -5.90 44.54
N GLN A 58 -21.23 -6.12 44.27
CA GLN A 58 -21.79 -7.44 43.94
C GLN A 58 -22.23 -7.50 42.47
N GLY A 59 -21.87 -8.60 41.80
CA GLY A 59 -21.86 -8.76 40.34
C GLY A 59 -23.13 -8.32 39.62
N SER A 60 -22.94 -7.46 38.61
CA SER A 60 -23.94 -6.85 37.69
C SER A 60 -24.37 -5.40 37.98
N GLN A 61 -23.85 -4.74 39.02
CA GLN A 61 -24.13 -3.32 39.27
C GLN A 61 -23.34 -2.42 38.31
N GLN A 62 -24.06 -1.56 37.57
CA GLN A 62 -23.49 -0.62 36.60
C GLN A 62 -23.78 0.83 37.02
N SER A 63 -22.75 1.68 37.12
CA SER A 63 -22.93 3.13 37.18
C SER A 63 -23.25 3.62 35.77
N THR A 64 -24.53 3.82 35.44
CA THR A 64 -24.96 4.29 34.13
C THR A 64 -25.21 5.79 34.12
N ILE A 65 -24.59 6.52 33.20
CA ILE A 65 -24.99 7.88 32.85
C ILE A 65 -25.84 7.79 31.58
N THR A 66 -27.17 7.92 31.74
CA THR A 66 -28.10 7.95 30.60
C THR A 66 -28.43 9.39 30.24
N LEU A 67 -28.09 9.79 29.03
CA LEU A 67 -28.48 11.08 28.46
C LEU A 67 -29.51 10.76 27.39
N GLY A 68 -30.76 11.24 27.53
CA GLY A 68 -31.86 10.88 26.63
C GLY A 68 -31.56 11.15 25.15
N ASN A 69 -31.97 12.31 24.63
CA ASN A 69 -31.65 12.73 23.24
C ASN A 69 -30.49 13.74 23.20
N LYS A 70 -29.66 13.79 24.25
CA LYS A 70 -28.64 14.82 24.46
C LYS A 70 -27.24 14.20 24.51
N SER A 71 -26.22 14.97 24.15
CA SER A 71 -24.82 14.53 24.16
C SER A 71 -24.16 14.70 25.52
N LEU A 72 -23.19 13.84 25.86
CA LEU A 72 -22.30 14.04 27.00
C LEU A 72 -21.21 15.03 26.58
N ALA A 73 -21.11 16.16 27.27
CA ALA A 73 -19.98 17.07 27.15
C ALA A 73 -19.14 16.99 28.42
N ILE A 74 -17.87 16.61 28.27
CA ILE A 74 -16.90 16.61 29.37
C ILE A 74 -15.88 17.69 29.05
N ASN A 75 -15.92 18.79 29.80
CA ASN A 75 -14.91 19.83 29.70
C ASN A 75 -13.78 19.49 30.66
N VAL A 76 -12.73 18.89 30.13
CA VAL A 76 -11.48 18.67 30.87
C VAL A 76 -10.73 20.00 30.96
N GLY A 77 -10.56 20.50 32.18
CA GLY A 77 -9.95 21.81 32.43
C GLY A 77 -8.54 21.95 31.82
N LYS A 78 -8.13 23.19 31.59
CA LYS A 78 -6.77 23.55 31.18
C LYS A 78 -5.84 23.53 32.39
N GLN A 79 -4.81 22.69 32.39
CA GLN A 79 -3.74 22.75 33.38
C GLN A 79 -2.52 23.42 32.74
N THR A 80 -2.09 24.56 33.27
CA THR A 80 -0.80 25.16 32.87
C THR A 80 0.28 24.46 33.69
N THR A 81 1.13 23.68 33.06
CA THR A 81 2.34 23.13 33.66
C THR A 81 3.52 24.06 33.36
N THR A 82 4.63 23.90 34.08
CA THR A 82 5.85 24.70 33.89
C THR A 82 6.40 24.63 32.45
N ASP A 83 6.09 23.54 31.73
CA ASP A 83 6.54 23.26 30.36
C ASP A 83 5.50 23.59 29.27
N GLY A 84 4.35 24.17 29.64
CA GLY A 84 3.33 24.59 28.69
C GLY A 84 1.88 24.28 29.10
N ILE A 85 0.96 24.40 28.15
CA ILE A 85 -0.46 24.13 28.38
C ILE A 85 -0.75 22.64 28.15
N THR A 86 -1.21 21.95 29.20
CA THR A 86 -1.76 20.60 29.09
C THR A 86 -3.29 20.67 29.16
N TYR A 87 -3.98 20.13 28.16
CA TYR A 87 -5.42 19.90 28.27
C TYR A 87 -5.63 18.68 29.18
N GLY A 88 -6.55 18.76 30.15
CA GLY A 88 -6.82 17.63 31.03
C GLY A 88 -7.07 16.34 30.22
N ALA A 89 -6.58 15.21 30.71
CA ALA A 89 -6.76 13.94 30.03
C ALA A 89 -8.18 13.40 30.29
N PHE A 90 -8.91 13.06 29.22
CA PHE A 90 -10.09 12.21 29.33
C PHE A 90 -9.71 10.78 28.97
N THR A 91 -9.66 9.90 29.97
CA THR A 91 -9.30 8.50 29.79
C THR A 91 -10.54 7.61 29.89
N LEU A 92 -10.87 6.90 28.80
CA LEU A 92 -11.85 5.82 28.82
C LEU A 92 -11.12 4.49 28.99
N ASN A 93 -11.00 4.02 30.23
CA ASN A 93 -10.43 2.71 30.53
C ASN A 93 -11.53 1.65 30.51
N SER A 94 -11.83 1.11 29.32
CA SER A 94 -12.81 0.03 29.14
C SER A 94 -12.16 -1.09 28.32
N SER A 95 -12.35 -2.33 28.75
CA SER A 95 -11.96 -3.51 27.97
C SER A 95 -12.73 -3.60 26.64
N ASN A 96 -13.90 -2.95 26.53
CA ASN A 96 -14.82 -3.02 25.40
C ASN A 96 -15.33 -1.63 25.00
N LEU A 97 -14.47 -0.73 24.51
CA LEU A 97 -14.93 0.55 23.95
C LEU A 97 -15.70 0.32 22.65
N ALA A 98 -17.03 0.44 22.70
CA ALA A 98 -17.90 0.36 21.52
C ALA A 98 -18.29 1.77 21.06
N VAL A 99 -17.92 2.12 19.83
CA VAL A 99 -18.40 3.34 19.16
C VAL A 99 -19.58 2.92 18.26
N ASN A 100 -20.78 3.41 18.59
CA ASN A 100 -22.05 2.97 17.97
C ASN A 100 -22.25 3.55 16.55
N ASN A 101 -23.50 3.61 16.08
CA ASN A 101 -23.95 3.82 14.69
C ASN A 101 -23.31 4.98 13.88
N SER A 102 -22.52 5.86 14.50
CA SER A 102 -21.86 7.01 13.88
C SER A 102 -20.35 6.85 13.64
N GLY A 103 -19.71 5.77 14.13
CA GLY A 103 -18.26 5.59 14.05
C GLY A 103 -17.46 6.59 14.90
N LEU A 104 -16.13 6.55 14.81
CA LEU A 104 -15.20 7.43 15.53
C LEU A 104 -14.83 8.64 14.67
N SER A 105 -15.11 9.87 15.11
CA SER A 105 -14.72 11.09 14.39
C SER A 105 -13.79 11.98 15.20
N VAL A 106 -12.73 12.46 14.57
CA VAL A 106 -11.84 13.52 15.08
C VAL A 106 -12.25 14.83 14.43
N LYS A 107 -12.59 15.82 15.25
CA LYS A 107 -12.96 17.18 14.81
C LYS A 107 -11.85 18.17 15.15
N ASN A 108 -11.66 19.18 14.30
CA ASN A 108 -10.78 20.31 14.61
C ASN A 108 -11.48 21.32 15.57
N THR A 109 -10.78 22.40 15.93
CA THR A 109 -11.28 23.46 16.82
C THR A 109 -12.51 24.21 16.31
N LYS A 110 -12.84 24.07 15.01
CA LYS A 110 -14.05 24.63 14.39
C LYS A 110 -15.20 23.61 14.32
N GLY A 111 -15.04 22.42 14.90
CA GLY A 111 -16.03 21.34 14.88
C GLY A 111 -16.11 20.55 13.57
N ILE A 112 -15.18 20.75 12.65
CA ILE A 112 -15.14 20.07 11.34
C ILE A 112 -14.43 18.72 11.49
N VAL A 113 -15.00 17.65 10.96
CA VAL A 113 -14.37 16.31 10.95
C VAL A 113 -13.14 16.34 10.04
N VAL A 114 -11.97 16.01 10.60
CA VAL A 114 -10.68 15.95 9.88
C VAL A 114 -10.17 14.52 9.70
N GLY A 115 -10.77 13.56 10.40
CA GLY A 115 -10.55 12.13 10.20
C GLY A 115 -11.65 11.35 10.89
N SER A 116 -12.11 10.25 10.31
CA SER A 116 -13.05 9.35 10.99
C SER A 116 -12.92 7.90 10.54
N ILE A 117 -13.38 6.99 11.39
CA ILE A 117 -13.63 5.58 11.07
C ILE A 117 -15.14 5.40 11.14
N SER A 118 -15.80 5.12 10.02
CA SER A 118 -17.25 4.88 9.99
C SER A 118 -17.63 3.61 10.76
N ASN A 119 -18.93 3.42 11.00
CA ASN A 119 -19.47 2.17 11.54
C ASN A 119 -19.25 0.94 10.62
N THR A 120 -18.93 1.16 9.33
CA THR A 120 -18.54 0.13 8.37
C THR A 120 -17.03 -0.04 8.24
N GLY A 121 -16.23 0.66 9.05
CA GLY A 121 -14.76 0.61 9.03
C GLY A 121 -14.11 1.46 7.94
N ALA A 122 -14.87 2.29 7.22
CA ALA A 122 -14.31 3.20 6.22
C ALA A 122 -13.54 4.33 6.90
N ILE A 123 -12.29 4.52 6.50
CA ILE A 123 -11.45 5.63 6.93
C ILE A 123 -11.73 6.82 6.01
N THR A 124 -12.25 7.92 6.55
CA THR A 124 -12.51 9.15 5.81
C THR A 124 -11.61 10.28 6.31
N GLY A 125 -11.26 11.23 5.43
CA GLY A 125 -10.32 12.32 5.71
C GLY A 125 -9.15 12.35 4.73
N THR A 126 -7.94 12.68 5.21
CA THR A 126 -6.71 12.75 4.40
C THR A 126 -6.12 11.37 4.05
N GLY A 127 -6.76 10.29 4.51
CA GLY A 127 -6.38 8.91 4.25
C GLY A 127 -5.85 8.19 5.49
N LEU A 128 -5.05 7.15 5.26
CA LEU A 128 -4.41 6.34 6.31
C LEU A 128 -2.91 6.57 6.28
N THR A 129 -2.31 6.87 7.44
CA THR A 129 -0.84 6.94 7.59
C THR A 129 -0.39 5.92 8.62
N ILE A 130 0.52 5.03 8.23
CA ILE A 130 1.13 4.04 9.10
C ILE A 130 2.51 4.56 9.51
N LYS A 131 2.76 4.64 10.82
CA LYS A 131 4.03 5.08 11.39
C LYS A 131 4.66 3.96 12.23
N ASN A 132 5.98 3.95 12.31
CA ASN A 132 6.68 3.11 13.28
C ASN A 132 6.60 3.72 14.71
N GLY A 133 7.17 3.03 15.70
CA GLY A 133 7.19 3.49 17.10
C GLY A 133 7.94 4.81 17.33
N THR A 134 8.74 5.27 16.36
CA THR A 134 9.44 6.56 16.42
C THR A 134 8.70 7.68 15.67
N GLY A 135 7.51 7.41 15.13
CA GLY A 135 6.68 8.39 14.43
C GLY A 135 7.03 8.61 12.96
N THR A 136 7.94 7.82 12.39
CA THR A 136 8.30 7.87 10.97
C THR A 136 7.27 7.13 10.12
N THR A 137 6.85 7.72 9.00
CA THR A 137 5.89 7.11 8.08
C THR A 137 6.51 5.91 7.36
N LEU A 138 5.86 4.75 7.44
CA LEU A 138 6.21 3.53 6.71
C LEU A 138 5.36 3.36 5.46
N ALA A 139 4.09 3.75 5.54
CA ALA A 139 3.17 3.72 4.41
C ALA A 139 2.08 4.79 4.56
N SER A 140 1.54 5.26 3.44
CA SER A 140 0.34 6.08 3.45
C SER A 140 -0.58 5.76 2.27
N LEU A 141 -1.88 5.74 2.52
CA LEU A 141 -2.92 5.69 1.51
C LEU A 141 -3.61 7.05 1.47
N ASN A 142 -3.55 7.76 0.35
CA ASN A 142 -4.15 9.09 0.17
C ASN A 142 -4.74 9.25 -1.24
N ASN A 143 -5.15 10.47 -1.60
CA ASN A 143 -5.78 10.76 -2.90
C ASN A 143 -4.88 10.50 -4.12
N ASN A 144 -3.56 10.44 -3.93
CA ASN A 144 -2.58 10.13 -4.96
C ASN A 144 -2.32 8.62 -5.08
N GLY A 145 -2.80 7.81 -4.13
CA GLY A 145 -2.66 6.36 -4.10
C GLY A 145 -1.93 5.83 -2.85
N LEU A 146 -1.30 4.68 -2.98
CA LEU A 146 -0.48 4.05 -1.93
C LEU A 146 0.97 4.51 -2.07
N ASN A 147 1.58 4.94 -0.97
CA ASN A 147 2.99 5.31 -0.87
C ASN A 147 3.66 4.42 0.17
N ILE A 148 4.83 3.89 -0.15
CA ILE A 148 5.66 3.05 0.72
C ILE A 148 7.00 3.76 0.91
N TYR A 149 7.49 3.79 2.15
CA TYR A 149 8.71 4.48 2.53
C TYR A 149 9.70 3.47 3.14
N ASP A 150 10.99 3.79 3.11
CA ASP A 150 12.05 2.99 3.75
C ASP A 150 12.21 3.31 5.26
N GLY A 151 11.37 4.19 5.80
CA GLY A 151 11.44 4.61 7.20
C GLY A 151 12.58 5.60 7.51
N ILE A 152 13.25 6.14 6.48
CA ILE A 152 14.34 7.12 6.62
C ILE A 152 14.03 8.37 5.77
N ASN A 153 13.62 8.16 4.51
CA ASN A 153 13.40 9.22 3.54
C ASN A 153 11.96 9.77 3.57
N THR A 154 11.82 11.07 3.29
CA THR A 154 10.51 11.73 3.14
C THR A 154 9.83 11.47 1.80
N LYS A 155 10.59 10.96 0.82
CA LYS A 155 10.10 10.55 -0.49
C LYS A 155 9.79 9.05 -0.48
N ALA A 156 8.65 8.68 -1.05
CA ALA A 156 8.26 7.27 -1.17
C ALA A 156 9.28 6.51 -2.03
N THR A 157 9.66 5.32 -1.58
CA THR A 157 10.52 4.38 -2.31
C THR A 157 9.73 3.58 -3.33
N ALA A 158 8.44 3.38 -3.10
CA ALA A 158 7.51 2.81 -4.06
C ALA A 158 6.13 3.45 -3.94
N THR A 159 5.41 3.52 -5.06
CA THR A 159 4.02 4.00 -5.06
C THR A 159 3.14 3.16 -5.97
N ILE A 160 1.86 3.06 -5.62
CA ILE A 160 0.79 2.70 -6.55
C ILE A 160 -0.05 3.96 -6.69
N THR A 161 0.05 4.63 -7.83
CA THR A 161 -0.69 5.86 -8.07
C THR A 161 -2.19 5.61 -8.21
N LYS A 162 -3.01 6.66 -8.10
CA LYS A 162 -4.45 6.60 -8.39
C LYS A 162 -4.77 6.05 -9.79
N ALA A 163 -3.89 6.27 -10.77
CA ALA A 163 -4.02 5.74 -12.13
C ALA A 163 -3.55 4.28 -12.27
N GLY A 164 -3.14 3.63 -11.18
CA GLY A 164 -2.63 2.26 -11.17
C GLY A 164 -1.17 2.12 -11.60
N ALA A 165 -0.47 3.21 -11.95
CA ALA A 165 0.95 3.17 -12.24
C ALA A 165 1.75 2.81 -10.98
N ILE A 166 2.61 1.81 -11.07
CA ILE A 166 3.48 1.34 -9.99
C ILE A 166 4.87 1.92 -10.20
N THR A 167 5.40 2.62 -9.20
CA THR A 167 6.79 3.14 -9.21
C THR A 167 7.60 2.48 -8.10
N GLY A 168 8.90 2.27 -8.31
CA GLY A 168 9.80 1.58 -7.38
C GLY A 168 10.88 0.75 -8.08
N THR A 169 11.59 -0.12 -7.36
CA THR A 169 12.69 -0.96 -7.89
C THR A 169 12.23 -2.11 -8.80
N GLY A 170 10.93 -2.21 -9.09
CA GLY A 170 10.38 -3.06 -10.14
C GLY A 170 9.02 -3.64 -9.80
N LEU A 171 8.27 -4.06 -10.82
CA LEU A 171 7.05 -4.86 -10.69
C LEU A 171 7.39 -6.31 -11.04
N THR A 172 7.15 -7.24 -10.12
CA THR A 172 7.20 -8.68 -10.42
C THR A 172 5.78 -9.22 -10.36
N VAL A 173 5.22 -9.57 -11.52
CA VAL A 173 3.98 -10.33 -11.59
C VAL A 173 4.35 -11.78 -11.82
N LYS A 174 4.20 -12.59 -10.77
CA LYS A 174 4.33 -14.04 -10.86
C LYS A 174 2.93 -14.62 -10.75
N ALA A 175 2.31 -14.91 -11.89
CA ALA A 175 1.09 -15.69 -11.91
C ALA A 175 1.48 -17.18 -11.88
N VAL A 176 0.99 -17.92 -10.88
CA VAL A 176 0.89 -19.37 -11.02
C VAL A 176 -0.06 -19.61 -12.19
N SER A 177 0.51 -20.06 -13.31
CA SER A 177 -0.23 -20.34 -14.52
C SER A 177 -1.06 -21.58 -14.26
N ASP A 178 -2.37 -21.39 -14.12
CA ASP A 178 -3.38 -22.44 -14.10
C ASP A 178 -3.42 -23.31 -12.82
N THR A 179 -4.59 -23.41 -12.18
CA THR A 179 -4.81 -24.22 -10.96
C THR A 179 -4.70 -25.73 -11.22
N ILE A 180 -4.31 -26.13 -12.44
CA ILE A 180 -4.38 -27.50 -12.98
C ILE A 180 -2.98 -28.04 -13.37
N LYS A 181 -1.90 -27.24 -13.33
CA LYS A 181 -0.54 -27.70 -13.71
C LYS A 181 0.36 -28.08 -12.52
N PRO A 182 1.29 -29.05 -12.69
CA PRO A 182 2.18 -29.54 -11.65
C PRO A 182 3.13 -28.45 -11.11
N GLU A 183 3.56 -28.60 -9.86
CA GLU A 183 4.48 -27.69 -9.18
C GLU A 183 5.69 -27.32 -10.07
N GLY A 184 5.89 -26.02 -10.35
CA GLY A 184 7.07 -25.50 -11.06
C GLY A 184 6.80 -24.82 -12.40
N ASP A 185 5.58 -24.93 -12.96
CA ASP A 185 5.17 -24.22 -14.17
C ASP A 185 4.72 -22.79 -13.83
N TYR A 186 5.28 -21.78 -14.50
CA TYR A 186 4.85 -20.40 -14.29
C TYR A 186 5.20 -19.48 -15.46
N VAL A 187 4.47 -18.36 -15.53
CA VAL A 187 4.84 -17.20 -16.33
C VAL A 187 5.21 -16.08 -15.38
N GLU A 188 6.38 -15.49 -15.59
CA GLU A 188 6.91 -14.40 -14.79
C GLU A 188 7.22 -13.22 -15.69
N SER A 189 6.67 -12.06 -15.34
CA SER A 189 6.98 -10.78 -15.95
C SER A 189 7.62 -9.87 -14.93
N LYS A 190 8.83 -9.39 -15.23
CA LYS A 190 9.64 -8.53 -14.37
C LYS A 190 9.96 -7.23 -15.09
N VAL A 191 9.47 -6.13 -14.54
CA VAL A 191 9.84 -4.78 -14.97
C VAL A 191 10.84 -4.21 -13.98
N THR A 192 11.98 -3.72 -14.48
CA THR A 192 13.05 -3.11 -13.68
C THR A 192 13.50 -1.80 -14.32
N THR A 193 14.34 -1.04 -13.62
CA THR A 193 15.00 0.16 -14.18
C THR A 193 15.90 -0.16 -15.37
N SER A 194 16.35 -1.41 -15.51
CA SER A 194 17.23 -1.86 -16.60
C SER A 194 16.46 -2.43 -17.80
N GLY A 195 15.14 -2.61 -17.69
CA GLY A 195 14.33 -3.19 -18.76
C GLY A 195 13.19 -4.08 -18.30
N VAL A 196 12.59 -4.78 -19.26
CA VAL A 196 11.49 -5.73 -19.09
C VAL A 196 11.99 -7.14 -19.43
N ALA A 197 11.61 -8.12 -18.62
CA ALA A 197 11.93 -9.52 -18.84
C ALA A 197 10.69 -10.39 -18.58
N ASP A 198 10.32 -11.17 -19.58
CA ASP A 198 9.29 -12.19 -19.47
C ASP A 198 9.93 -13.58 -19.55
N THR A 199 9.45 -14.52 -18.75
CA THR A 199 9.93 -15.91 -18.72
C THR A 199 8.78 -16.88 -18.56
N ILE A 200 8.78 -17.91 -19.40
CA ILE A 200 7.85 -19.04 -19.31
C ILE A 200 8.66 -20.26 -18.87
N LYS A 201 8.30 -20.86 -17.74
CA LYS A 201 8.84 -22.14 -17.28
C LYS A 201 7.80 -23.24 -17.33
N GLN A 202 8.20 -24.41 -17.80
CA GLN A 202 7.35 -25.60 -17.85
C GLN A 202 8.19 -26.87 -17.65
N GLY A 203 7.75 -27.78 -16.77
CA GLY A 203 8.44 -29.03 -16.48
C GLY A 203 9.85 -28.84 -15.91
N GLY A 204 10.06 -27.77 -15.13
CA GLY A 204 11.36 -27.43 -14.53
C GLY A 204 12.36 -26.72 -15.46
N PHE A 205 12.03 -26.54 -16.74
CA PHE A 205 12.89 -25.87 -17.72
C PHE A 205 12.27 -24.56 -18.22
N THR A 206 13.12 -23.64 -18.68
CA THR A 206 12.68 -22.46 -19.42
C THR A 206 12.22 -22.87 -20.83
N ARG A 207 11.05 -22.38 -21.24
CA ARG A 207 10.45 -22.63 -22.56
C ARG A 207 10.59 -21.44 -23.48
N ALA A 208 10.45 -20.24 -22.93
CA ALA A 208 10.60 -19.02 -23.67
C ALA A 208 11.02 -17.86 -22.76
N THR A 209 11.74 -16.91 -23.35
CA THR A 209 12.08 -15.63 -22.72
C THR A 209 11.89 -14.50 -23.72
N SER A 210 11.48 -13.34 -23.22
CA SER A 210 11.50 -12.07 -23.93
C SER A 210 12.20 -11.05 -23.04
N ASN A 211 13.14 -10.30 -23.59
CA ASN A 211 13.94 -9.33 -22.86
C ASN A 211 14.04 -8.04 -23.66
N VAL A 212 13.63 -6.94 -23.06
CA VAL A 212 13.80 -5.59 -23.61
C VAL A 212 14.67 -4.80 -22.65
N THR A 213 15.80 -4.31 -23.12
CA THR A 213 16.69 -3.39 -22.40
C THR A 213 16.80 -2.07 -23.19
N THR A 214 17.55 -1.12 -22.65
CA THR A 214 17.81 0.16 -23.34
C THR A 214 18.54 -0.01 -24.67
N ASN A 215 19.32 -1.07 -24.85
CA ASN A 215 20.16 -1.30 -26.03
C ASN A 215 19.84 -2.60 -26.77
N SER A 216 18.89 -3.41 -26.30
CA SER A 216 18.60 -4.69 -26.94
C SER A 216 17.17 -5.17 -26.75
N ILE A 217 16.71 -5.94 -27.73
CA ILE A 217 15.52 -6.76 -27.66
C ILE A 217 15.96 -8.18 -28.00
N LYS A 218 15.70 -9.14 -27.10
CA LYS A 218 16.02 -10.55 -27.30
C LYS A 218 14.82 -11.42 -26.95
N ASP A 219 14.35 -12.15 -27.93
CA ASP A 219 13.37 -13.22 -27.74
C ASP A 219 14.04 -14.56 -27.97
N THR A 220 13.70 -15.57 -27.18
CA THR A 220 14.27 -16.91 -27.30
C THR A 220 13.25 -17.97 -26.96
N ILE A 221 13.19 -19.01 -27.80
CA ILE A 221 12.39 -20.22 -27.59
C ILE A 221 13.37 -21.36 -27.35
N TYR A 222 13.06 -22.19 -26.37
CA TYR A 222 13.88 -23.31 -25.94
C TYR A 222 13.18 -24.64 -26.23
N THR A 223 13.95 -25.71 -26.40
CA THR A 223 13.44 -27.09 -26.45
C THR A 223 12.90 -27.52 -25.10
N ASP A 224 12.23 -28.68 -25.06
CA ASP A 224 11.76 -29.30 -23.81
C ASP A 224 12.90 -29.60 -22.82
N GLY A 225 14.13 -29.80 -23.29
CA GLY A 225 15.33 -29.97 -22.46
C GLY A 225 16.03 -28.66 -22.07
N GLY A 226 15.47 -27.49 -22.39
CA GLY A 226 16.03 -26.17 -22.03
C GLY A 226 17.17 -25.69 -22.93
N THR A 227 17.30 -26.21 -24.16
CA THR A 227 18.30 -25.73 -25.14
C THR A 227 17.70 -24.67 -26.05
N GLU A 228 18.38 -23.55 -26.30
CA GLU A 228 17.89 -22.52 -27.25
C GLU A 228 17.68 -23.13 -28.64
N LEU A 229 16.43 -23.08 -29.12
CA LEU A 229 16.00 -23.59 -30.43
C LEU A 229 15.95 -22.48 -31.47
N SER A 230 15.43 -21.31 -31.09
CA SER A 230 15.41 -20.12 -31.95
C SER A 230 15.53 -18.85 -31.14
N SER A 231 16.15 -17.83 -31.72
CA SER A 231 16.21 -16.50 -31.11
C SER A 231 16.13 -15.38 -32.13
N ILE A 232 15.55 -14.27 -31.69
CA ILE A 232 15.55 -12.98 -32.38
C ILE A 232 16.33 -12.04 -31.49
N ASN A 233 17.33 -11.37 -32.06
CA ASN A 233 18.14 -10.40 -31.33
C ASN A 233 18.20 -9.12 -32.16
N VAL A 234 17.75 -8.02 -31.59
CA VAL A 234 17.96 -6.67 -32.09
C VAL A 234 18.83 -5.96 -31.07
N PHE A 235 19.96 -5.38 -31.48
CA PHE A 235 20.79 -4.61 -30.56
C PHE A 235 21.38 -3.38 -31.22
N LYS A 236 21.49 -2.33 -30.41
CA LYS A 236 22.26 -1.14 -30.69
C LYS A 236 23.69 -1.38 -30.25
N ASN A 237 24.63 -1.24 -31.18
CA ASN A 237 26.05 -1.22 -30.86
C ASN A 237 26.56 0.21 -31.02
N THR A 238 27.27 0.70 -30.01
CA THR A 238 27.93 2.01 -30.03
C THR A 238 29.42 1.75 -29.93
N ALA A 239 30.15 1.96 -31.03
CA ALA A 239 31.59 1.82 -31.06
C ALA A 239 32.26 2.95 -30.24
N ALA A 240 33.51 2.74 -29.82
CA ALA A 240 34.26 3.70 -28.99
C ALA A 240 34.44 5.08 -29.65
N ASN A 241 34.31 5.18 -30.97
CA ASN A 241 34.36 6.42 -31.74
C ASN A 241 32.98 7.10 -31.90
N GLY A 242 31.95 6.63 -31.19
CA GLY A 242 30.60 7.20 -31.22
C GLY A 242 29.74 6.74 -32.40
N ILE A 243 30.24 5.86 -33.27
CA ILE A 243 29.42 5.30 -34.36
C ILE A 243 28.38 4.35 -33.77
N GLU A 244 27.11 4.62 -34.06
CA GLU A 244 26.00 3.74 -33.70
C GLU A 244 25.60 2.88 -34.90
N ASN A 245 25.56 1.56 -34.71
CA ASN A 245 25.01 0.64 -35.70
C ASN A 245 23.97 -0.29 -35.07
N GLY A 246 22.85 -0.46 -35.77
CA GLY A 246 21.87 -1.47 -35.44
C GLY A 246 22.34 -2.83 -35.94
N LYS A 247 22.11 -3.87 -35.17
CA LYS A 247 22.23 -5.26 -35.62
C LYS A 247 20.97 -6.04 -35.35
N VAL A 248 20.53 -6.77 -36.37
CA VAL A 248 19.43 -7.75 -36.28
C VAL A 248 20.01 -9.13 -36.56
N SER A 249 19.75 -10.09 -35.68
CA SER A 249 20.16 -11.48 -35.85
C SER A 249 19.00 -12.41 -35.55
N LEU A 250 18.67 -13.27 -36.51
CA LEU A 250 17.73 -14.36 -36.35
C LEU A 250 18.51 -15.67 -36.38
N THR A 251 18.28 -16.53 -35.40
CA THR A 251 18.90 -17.86 -35.32
C THR A 251 17.82 -18.92 -35.19
N ALA A 252 17.96 -20.00 -35.94
CA ALA A 252 17.12 -21.20 -35.83
C ALA A 252 17.99 -22.45 -35.87
N LYS A 253 17.77 -23.36 -34.93
CA LYS A 253 18.47 -24.66 -34.86
C LYS A 253 17.51 -25.78 -35.24
N LYS A 254 18.04 -26.75 -35.98
CA LYS A 254 17.46 -28.09 -36.11
C LYS A 254 18.33 -29.03 -35.29
N ILE A 255 17.75 -29.59 -34.23
CA ILE A 255 18.40 -30.57 -33.36
C ILE A 255 17.80 -31.93 -33.69
N VAL A 256 18.65 -32.88 -34.09
CA VAL A 256 18.26 -34.28 -34.31
C VAL A 256 19.03 -35.11 -33.30
N THR A 257 18.31 -35.70 -32.35
CA THR A 257 18.88 -36.63 -31.37
C THR A 257 18.50 -38.03 -31.81
N ASP A 258 19.47 -38.83 -32.24
CA ASP A 258 19.32 -40.28 -32.31
C ASP A 258 19.88 -40.92 -31.03
N ASN A 259 19.62 -42.22 -30.81
CA ASN A 259 19.97 -42.93 -29.58
C ASN A 259 21.48 -42.88 -29.20
N GLN A 260 22.37 -42.33 -30.04
CA GLN A 260 23.81 -42.25 -29.77
C GLN A 260 24.47 -40.88 -30.07
N THR A 261 23.88 -40.04 -30.90
CA THR A 261 24.45 -38.74 -31.30
C THR A 261 23.38 -37.66 -31.46
N SER A 262 23.67 -36.44 -30.98
CA SER A 262 22.86 -35.26 -31.26
C SER A 262 23.56 -34.39 -32.29
N THR A 263 22.92 -34.19 -33.45
CA THR A 263 23.40 -33.27 -34.49
C THR A 263 22.61 -31.98 -34.44
N THR A 264 23.30 -30.85 -34.55
CA THR A 264 22.68 -29.52 -34.58
C THR A 264 23.08 -28.80 -35.86
N THR A 265 22.09 -28.40 -36.66
CA THR A 265 22.29 -27.50 -37.79
C THR A 265 21.71 -26.13 -37.45
N THR A 266 22.50 -25.07 -37.60
CA THR A 266 22.08 -23.71 -37.26
C THR A 266 21.95 -22.87 -38.52
N SER A 267 20.81 -22.23 -38.70
CA SER A 267 20.60 -21.20 -39.71
C SER A 267 20.62 -19.83 -39.06
N THR A 268 21.28 -18.86 -39.69
CA THR A 268 21.39 -17.49 -39.19
C THR A 268 21.15 -16.46 -40.29
N LEU A 269 20.32 -15.46 -40.03
CA LEU A 269 20.26 -14.22 -40.80
C LEU A 269 20.82 -13.10 -39.93
N THR A 270 21.79 -12.34 -40.43
CA THR A 270 22.37 -11.19 -39.73
C THR A 270 22.37 -9.96 -40.63
N LEU A 271 21.94 -8.82 -40.10
CA LEU A 271 22.07 -7.49 -40.69
C LEU A 271 22.87 -6.63 -39.71
N GLY A 272 24.05 -6.15 -40.09
CA GLY A 272 25.02 -5.50 -39.19
C GLY A 272 25.19 -3.98 -39.38
N GLY A 273 24.33 -3.35 -40.18
CA GLY A 273 24.39 -1.93 -40.54
C GLY A 273 25.04 -1.70 -41.90
N ASP A 274 26.26 -2.20 -42.09
CA ASP A 274 27.06 -2.12 -43.33
C ASP A 274 27.36 -3.50 -43.94
N ASN A 275 26.85 -4.57 -43.31
CA ASN A 275 27.04 -5.95 -43.74
C ASN A 275 25.76 -6.75 -43.58
N ALA A 276 25.64 -7.83 -44.35
CA ALA A 276 24.50 -8.75 -44.27
C ALA A 276 24.96 -10.19 -44.51
N SER A 277 24.33 -11.16 -43.86
CA SER A 277 24.59 -12.58 -44.15
C SER A 277 23.40 -13.48 -43.92
N LEU A 278 23.26 -14.49 -44.76
CA LEU A 278 22.35 -15.63 -44.58
C LEU A 278 23.18 -16.91 -44.62
N LYS A 279 23.26 -17.64 -43.50
CA LYS A 279 24.10 -18.83 -43.36
C LYS A 279 23.33 -20.02 -42.83
N VAL A 280 23.75 -21.22 -43.23
CA VAL A 280 23.39 -22.50 -42.63
C VAL A 280 24.69 -23.24 -42.31
N GLY A 281 25.00 -23.41 -41.03
CA GLY A 281 26.32 -23.81 -40.57
C GLY A 281 27.39 -22.85 -41.08
N ASN A 282 28.39 -23.38 -41.78
CA ASN A 282 29.49 -22.58 -42.36
C ASN A 282 29.23 -22.14 -43.81
N TYR A 283 28.08 -22.49 -44.39
CA TYR A 283 27.74 -22.17 -45.79
C TYR A 283 26.74 -21.04 -45.85
N GLY A 284 26.77 -20.26 -46.93
CA GLY A 284 25.79 -19.20 -47.13
C GLY A 284 26.27 -18.06 -48.00
N PHE A 285 25.55 -16.95 -47.86
CA PHE A 285 25.74 -15.70 -48.56
C PHE A 285 26.16 -14.60 -47.59
N THR A 286 27.16 -13.80 -47.94
CA THR A 286 27.57 -12.64 -47.15
C THR A 286 27.85 -11.43 -48.04
N VAL A 287 27.47 -10.25 -47.56
CA VAL A 287 27.92 -8.94 -48.06
C VAL A 287 28.69 -8.29 -46.92
N ASP A 288 29.94 -7.90 -47.18
CA ASP A 288 30.77 -7.19 -46.19
C ASP A 288 30.69 -5.67 -46.34
N SER A 289 31.33 -4.94 -45.43
CA SER A 289 31.37 -3.48 -45.38
C SER A 289 32.10 -2.83 -46.56
N ASN A 290 32.86 -3.60 -47.34
CA ASN A 290 33.51 -3.15 -48.56
C ASN A 290 32.66 -3.44 -49.81
N ASN A 291 31.41 -3.87 -49.62
CA ASN A 291 30.48 -4.33 -50.66
C ASN A 291 30.94 -5.59 -51.40
N ASN A 292 31.82 -6.40 -50.82
CA ASN A 292 32.17 -7.69 -51.39
C ASN A 292 31.04 -8.68 -51.16
N VAL A 293 30.70 -9.45 -52.19
CA VAL A 293 29.69 -10.51 -52.13
C VAL A 293 30.37 -11.87 -52.19
N LEU A 294 30.12 -12.72 -51.20
CA LEU A 294 30.65 -14.08 -51.14
C LEU A 294 29.52 -15.11 -51.10
N PHE A 295 29.60 -16.08 -52.00
CA PHE A 295 28.81 -17.31 -51.98
C PHE A 295 29.71 -18.47 -51.52
N SER A 296 29.36 -19.10 -50.41
CA SER A 296 30.14 -20.19 -49.81
C SER A 296 29.29 -21.45 -49.69
N GLY A 297 29.83 -22.58 -50.12
CA GLY A 297 29.15 -23.86 -50.15
C GLY A 297 30.12 -24.96 -50.58
N LYS A 298 29.92 -26.20 -50.12
CA LYS A 298 30.68 -27.36 -50.63
C LYS A 298 30.51 -27.51 -52.15
N ASN A 299 29.30 -27.25 -52.64
CA ASN A 299 28.92 -27.26 -54.05
C ASN A 299 28.22 -25.93 -54.42
N ALA A 300 28.92 -24.81 -54.31
CA ALA A 300 28.37 -23.51 -54.72
C ALA A 300 28.23 -23.49 -56.25
N SER A 301 27.03 -23.19 -56.76
CA SER A 301 26.74 -23.13 -58.19
C SER A 301 26.03 -21.82 -58.51
N LEU A 302 26.51 -21.13 -59.54
CA LEU A 302 25.83 -20.00 -60.15
C LEU A 302 25.29 -20.45 -61.51
N THR A 303 24.02 -20.82 -61.55
CA THR A 303 23.37 -21.22 -62.79
C THR A 303 22.66 -19.99 -63.39
N SER A 304 23.24 -19.41 -64.42
CA SER A 304 22.60 -18.34 -65.20
C SER A 304 22.75 -18.61 -66.69
N THR A 305 21.80 -18.11 -67.49
CA THR A 305 21.88 -18.12 -68.96
C THR A 305 22.88 -17.09 -69.49
N GLY A 306 23.48 -16.28 -68.60
CA GLY A 306 24.53 -15.31 -68.88
C GLY A 306 25.07 -14.72 -67.57
N LEU A 307 26.39 -14.56 -67.46
CA LEU A 307 27.04 -13.80 -66.39
C LEU A 307 27.64 -12.54 -67.03
N THR A 308 27.10 -11.39 -66.69
CA THR A 308 27.64 -10.10 -67.14
C THR A 308 28.49 -9.51 -66.02
N VAL A 309 29.81 -9.39 -66.26
CA VAL A 309 30.73 -8.74 -65.32
C VAL A 309 31.00 -7.32 -65.84
N ASN A 310 30.33 -6.33 -65.25
CA ASN A 310 30.54 -4.92 -65.56
C ASN A 310 31.51 -4.31 -64.54
N GLY A 311 32.80 -4.27 -64.88
CA GLY A 311 33.83 -3.68 -64.04
C GLY A 311 35.08 -3.30 -64.84
N THR A 312 35.82 -2.30 -64.36
CA THR A 312 37.10 -1.86 -64.95
C THR A 312 38.30 -2.67 -64.44
N GLY A 313 38.07 -3.65 -63.55
CA GLY A 313 39.09 -4.47 -62.91
C GLY A 313 39.37 -5.80 -63.63
N THR A 314 40.36 -6.54 -63.12
CA THR A 314 40.72 -7.86 -63.61
C THR A 314 39.74 -8.93 -63.12
N SER A 315 39.18 -9.70 -64.07
CA SER A 315 38.42 -10.91 -63.76
C SER A 315 39.34 -12.12 -63.91
N SER A 316 39.38 -13.00 -62.91
CA SER A 316 40.14 -14.25 -63.00
C SER A 316 39.30 -15.41 -62.49
N ILE A 317 39.27 -16.50 -63.25
CA ILE A 317 38.68 -17.77 -62.83
C ILE A 317 39.86 -18.69 -62.59
N LYS A 318 40.05 -19.12 -61.34
CA LYS A 318 41.01 -20.16 -61.00
C LYS A 318 40.24 -21.47 -60.85
N SER A 319 40.52 -22.41 -61.74
CA SER A 319 40.05 -23.80 -61.67
C SER A 319 40.98 -24.64 -60.81
#